data_AF-A0A3N1GQ70-F1
#
_entry.id   AF-A0A3N1GQ70-F1
#
_cell.length_a   1.000
_cell.length_b   1.000
_cell.length_c   1.000
_cell.angle_alpha   90.00
_cell.angle_beta   90.00
_cell.angle_gamma   90.00
#
_symmetry.space_group_name_H-M   'P 1'
#
loop_
_entity.id
_entity.type
_entity.pdbx_description
1 polymer ?
#
loop_
_entity_poly.entity_id
_entity_poly.type
_entity_poly.pdbx_seq_one_letter_code
_entity_poly.pdbx_strand_id
1 'polypeptide(L)'
;MTEQDRTPMEETEEVADAIEDDVAVGAFVTGGGPDSDNPQFLQPGEEIKIRTGADQPWDPEDLAVAQGRYPTPENIERARRELERDGAAAIERTVP
;
A
#
# COMPACT_ATOMS: atom_id res chain seq x y z
N MET A 1 -14.43 -37.39 -36.48
CA MET A 1 -14.18 -36.44 -35.37
C MET A 1 -13.98 -35.09 -36.01
N THR A 2 -15.03 -34.29 -36.10
CA THR A 2 -14.94 -32.91 -36.57
C THR A 2 -15.19 -32.04 -35.35
N GLU A 3 -14.11 -31.45 -34.83
CA GLU A 3 -14.16 -30.26 -33.97
C GLU A 3 -14.92 -29.19 -34.75
N GLN A 4 -16.23 -29.14 -34.54
CA GLN A 4 -17.05 -28.01 -34.98
C GLN A 4 -16.63 -26.81 -34.15
N ASP A 5 -16.30 -25.74 -34.86
CA ASP A 5 -16.01 -24.42 -34.34
C ASP A 5 -16.90 -24.08 -33.15
N ARG A 6 -16.27 -24.09 -31.97
CA ARG A 6 -16.73 -23.36 -30.79
C ARG A 6 -16.64 -21.87 -31.13
N THR A 7 -17.65 -21.38 -31.84
CA THR A 7 -17.89 -19.96 -32.04
C THR A 7 -17.75 -19.26 -30.69
N PRO A 8 -17.02 -18.13 -30.61
CA PRO A 8 -17.06 -17.31 -29.40
C PRO A 8 -18.52 -16.99 -29.14
N MET A 9 -18.97 -17.13 -27.89
CA MET A 9 -20.33 -16.76 -27.50
C MET A 9 -20.56 -15.32 -27.99
N GLU A 10 -21.46 -15.14 -28.96
CA GLU A 10 -21.82 -13.81 -29.44
C GLU A 10 -22.33 -13.00 -28.26
N GLU A 11 -21.90 -11.74 -28.15
CA GLU A 11 -22.54 -10.75 -27.27
C GLU A 11 -24.02 -10.72 -27.62
N THR A 12 -24.84 -11.39 -26.83
CA THR A 12 -26.29 -11.31 -26.99
C THR A 12 -26.72 -9.90 -26.62
N GLU A 13 -27.67 -9.32 -27.37
CA GLU A 13 -28.17 -7.96 -27.16
C GLU A 13 -28.61 -7.72 -25.70
N GLU A 14 -29.21 -8.72 -25.04
CA GLU A 14 -29.52 -8.71 -23.60
C GLU A 14 -28.31 -8.52 -22.67
N VAL A 15 -27.14 -9.05 -23.04
CA VAL A 15 -25.90 -8.90 -22.26
C VAL A 15 -25.29 -7.52 -22.51
N ALA A 16 -25.39 -6.99 -23.73
CA ALA A 16 -24.97 -5.63 -24.04
C ALA A 16 -25.83 -4.59 -23.29
N ASP A 17 -27.15 -4.74 -23.32
CA ASP A 17 -28.11 -3.87 -22.61
C ASP A 17 -27.90 -3.90 -21.08
N ALA A 18 -27.54 -5.07 -20.51
CA ALA A 18 -27.25 -5.20 -19.09
C ALA A 18 -25.94 -4.52 -18.64
N ILE A 19 -24.99 -4.33 -19.57
CA ILE A 19 -23.74 -3.61 -19.30
C ILE A 19 -23.94 -2.09 -19.41
N GLU A 20 -24.87 -1.64 -20.27
CA GLU A 20 -25.14 -0.22 -20.51
C GLU A 20 -26.00 0.45 -19.41
N ASP A 21 -26.69 -0.33 -18.56
CA ASP A 21 -27.38 0.18 -17.36
C ASP A 21 -26.38 0.47 -16.21
N ASP A 22 -25.60 1.53 -16.40
CA ASP A 22 -24.52 1.98 -15.51
C ASP A 22 -25.06 2.74 -14.28
N VAL A 23 -25.87 2.06 -13.45
CA VAL A 23 -26.29 2.56 -12.13
C VAL A 23 -25.22 2.23 -11.08
N ALA A 24 -24.03 2.79 -11.28
CA ALA A 24 -22.99 2.71 -10.27
C ALA A 24 -23.42 3.50 -9.01
N VAL A 25 -23.45 2.84 -7.86
CA VAL A 25 -23.70 3.50 -6.58
C VAL A 25 -22.49 4.38 -6.28
N GLY A 26 -22.64 5.71 -6.35
CA GLY A 26 -21.51 6.67 -6.28
C GLY A 26 -20.61 6.57 -5.04
N ALA A 27 -21.06 5.91 -3.97
CA ALA A 27 -20.22 5.59 -2.81
C ALA A 27 -19.14 4.53 -3.09
N PHE A 28 -19.29 3.72 -4.13
CA PHE A 28 -18.39 2.64 -4.53
C PHE A 28 -17.64 2.93 -5.85
N VAL A 29 -17.91 4.06 -6.50
CA VAL A 29 -17.13 4.50 -7.66
C VAL A 29 -15.79 5.03 -7.17
N THR A 30 -14.79 4.16 -7.08
CA THR A 30 -13.40 4.59 -6.92
C THR A 30 -12.94 5.17 -8.26
N GLY A 31 -12.11 6.22 -8.23
CA GLY A 31 -11.76 7.02 -9.41
C GLY A 31 -10.88 6.30 -10.45
N GLY A 32 -11.01 4.97 -10.61
CA GLY A 32 -10.24 4.13 -11.54
C GLY A 32 -8.77 3.98 -11.18
N GLY A 33 -8.36 4.47 -10.01
CA GLY A 33 -7.00 4.32 -9.51
C GLY A 33 -6.75 2.95 -8.87
N PRO A 34 -5.48 2.59 -8.62
CA PRO A 34 -5.17 1.39 -7.88
C PRO A 34 -5.76 1.45 -6.47
N ASP A 35 -6.51 0.42 -6.10
CA ASP A 35 -7.10 0.24 -4.77
C ASP A 35 -7.06 -1.24 -4.35
N SER A 36 -7.76 -1.58 -3.26
CA SER A 36 -7.77 -2.95 -2.73
C SER A 36 -8.48 -3.94 -3.64
N ASP A 37 -9.45 -3.50 -4.43
CA ASP A 37 -10.26 -4.32 -5.34
C ASP A 37 -9.74 -4.25 -6.79
N ASN A 38 -8.97 -3.20 -7.11
CA ASN A 38 -8.28 -3.00 -8.39
C ASN A 38 -6.77 -2.82 -8.19
N PRO A 39 -6.02 -3.89 -7.87
CA PRO A 39 -4.58 -3.79 -7.66
C PRO A 39 -3.84 -3.58 -8.99
N GLN A 40 -2.88 -2.65 -9.00
CA GLN A 40 -1.97 -2.49 -10.12
C GLN A 40 -0.70 -3.31 -9.91
N PHE A 41 -0.47 -4.28 -10.78
CA PHE A 41 0.73 -5.12 -10.74
C PHE A 41 1.90 -4.41 -11.44
N LEU A 42 3.09 -4.55 -10.85
CA LEU A 42 4.32 -4.03 -11.43
C LEU A 42 4.72 -4.86 -12.67
N GLN A 43 5.22 -4.18 -13.69
CA GLN A 43 5.74 -4.86 -14.88
C GLN A 43 7.15 -5.43 -14.65
N PRO A 44 7.55 -6.46 -15.41
CA PRO A 44 8.92 -6.99 -15.32
C PRO A 44 9.96 -5.90 -15.55
N GLY A 45 10.85 -5.69 -14.58
CA GLY A 45 11.89 -4.66 -14.62
C GLY A 45 11.50 -3.32 -14.00
N GLU A 46 10.28 -3.19 -13.48
CA GLU A 46 9.87 -2.03 -12.68
C GLU A 46 10.45 -2.12 -11.26
N GLU A 47 11.07 -1.03 -10.79
CA GLU A 47 11.74 -0.99 -9.50
C GLU A 47 10.75 -0.70 -8.36
N ILE A 48 10.70 -1.60 -7.37
CA ILE A 48 9.81 -1.44 -6.21
C ILE A 48 10.46 -0.46 -5.23
N LYS A 49 9.83 0.70 -5.01
CA LYS A 49 10.23 1.59 -3.93
C LYS A 49 9.65 1.09 -2.61
N ILE A 50 10.40 0.27 -1.90
CA ILE A 50 10.04 -0.18 -0.55
C ILE A 50 10.15 1.02 0.39
N ARG A 51 9.04 1.36 1.05
CA ARG A 51 9.02 2.40 2.08
C ARG A 51 9.37 1.78 3.42
N THR A 52 10.26 2.43 4.16
CA THR A 52 10.74 1.99 5.47
C THR A 52 10.32 2.99 6.55
N GLY A 53 10.37 2.57 7.82
CA GLY A 53 10.06 3.45 8.95
C GLY A 53 11.02 4.65 9.04
N ALA A 54 12.29 4.46 8.65
CA ALA A 54 13.33 5.48 8.65
C ALA A 54 13.26 6.46 7.47
N ASP A 55 12.38 6.25 6.50
CA ASP A 55 12.18 7.21 5.40
C ASP A 55 11.54 8.52 5.87
N GLN A 56 10.98 8.55 7.08
CA GLN A 56 10.40 9.73 7.70
C GLN A 56 11.41 10.41 8.64
N PRO A 57 11.32 11.74 8.85
CA PRO A 57 12.08 12.38 9.92
C PRO A 57 11.62 11.86 11.29
N TRP A 58 12.57 11.58 12.19
CA TRP A 58 12.32 11.13 13.55
C TRP A 58 12.96 12.06 14.56
N ASP A 59 12.16 12.56 15.51
CA ASP A 59 12.71 13.18 16.70
C ASP A 59 13.05 12.12 17.78
N PRO A 60 13.98 12.42 18.70
CA PRO A 60 14.28 11.51 19.81
C PRO A 60 13.06 11.17 20.68
N GLU A 61 12.10 12.09 20.79
CA GLU A 61 10.85 11.85 21.51
C GLU A 61 10.00 10.79 20.80
N ASP A 62 9.86 10.88 19.48
CA ASP A 62 9.12 9.90 18.67
C ASP A 62 9.70 8.51 18.88
N LEU A 63 11.03 8.38 18.80
CA LEU A 63 11.69 7.09 18.99
C LEU A 63 11.43 6.52 20.38
N ALA A 64 11.42 7.35 21.43
CA ALA A 64 11.09 6.91 22.78
C ALA A 64 9.65 6.37 22.86
N VAL A 65 8.69 7.08 22.25
CA VAL A 65 7.27 6.67 22.21
C VAL A 65 7.09 5.39 21.40
N ALA A 66 7.72 5.27 20.24
CA ALA A 66 7.66 4.07 19.40
C ALA A 66 8.26 2.83 20.08
N GLN A 67 9.28 3.02 20.93
CA GLN A 67 9.83 1.98 21.81
C GLN A 67 8.90 1.64 22.99
N GLY A 68 7.72 2.26 23.09
CA GLY A 68 6.75 2.05 24.17
C GLY A 68 7.13 2.74 25.48
N ARG A 69 8.01 3.75 25.44
CA ARG A 69 8.44 4.48 26.64
C ARG A 69 7.76 5.84 26.72
N TYR A 70 7.45 6.27 27.94
CA TYR A 70 6.97 7.62 28.17
C TYR A 70 8.08 8.65 27.86
N PRO A 71 7.77 9.81 27.24
CA PRO A 71 8.74 10.82 26.82
C PRO A 71 9.28 11.66 27.99
N THR A 72 9.86 10.99 28.98
CA THR A 72 10.65 11.66 30.03
C THR A 72 11.98 12.17 29.46
N PRO A 73 12.59 13.22 30.03
CA PRO A 73 13.89 13.73 29.58
C PRO A 73 15.00 12.67 29.48
N GLU A 74 15.02 11.70 30.39
CA GLU A 74 16.00 10.60 30.37
C GLU A 74 15.81 9.68 29.16
N ASN A 75 14.56 9.31 28.84
CA ASN A 75 14.25 8.47 27.69
C ASN A 75 14.52 9.20 26.37
N ILE A 76 14.24 10.50 26.30
CA ILE A 76 14.54 11.33 25.12
C ILE A 76 16.05 11.41 24.89
N GLU A 77 16.85 11.64 25.94
CA GLU A 77 18.31 11.69 25.82
C GLU A 77 18.87 10.32 25.40
N ARG A 78 18.31 9.23 25.92
CA ARG A 78 18.68 7.88 25.47
C ARG A 78 18.39 7.68 23.98
N ALA A 79 17.18 8.04 23.54
CA ALA A 79 16.77 7.94 22.15
C ALA A 79 17.64 8.82 21.23
N ARG A 80 18.02 10.02 21.68
CA ARG A 80 18.96 10.90 20.97
C ARG A 80 20.30 10.19 20.73
N ARG A 81 20.87 9.58 21.77
CA ARG A 81 22.12 8.82 21.66
C ARG A 81 22.00 7.61 20.74
N GLU A 82 20.85 6.93 20.74
CA GLU A 82 20.58 5.82 19.81
C GLU A 82 20.50 6.30 18.36
N LEU A 83 19.81 7.41 18.09
CA LEU A 83 19.75 8.02 16.76
C LEU A 83 21.12 8.51 16.29
N GLU A 84 21.91 9.11 17.18
CA GLU A 84 23.27 9.56 16.83
C GLU A 84 24.21 8.39 16.55
N ARG A 85 24.08 7.28 17.29
CA ARG A 85 24.93 6.10 17.13
C ARG A 85 24.54 5.24 15.93
N ASP A 86 23.25 4.95 15.78
CA ASP A 86 22.74 3.91 14.87
C ASP A 86 21.88 4.49 13.73
N GLY A 87 21.43 5.75 13.83
CA GLY A 87 20.63 6.43 12.80
C GLY A 87 19.38 5.65 12.39
N ALA A 88 19.21 5.46 11.08
CA ALA A 88 18.10 4.71 10.49
C ALA A 88 17.94 3.31 11.08
N ALA A 89 19.04 2.63 11.45
CA ALA A 89 18.95 1.28 12.00
C ALA A 89 18.26 1.22 13.38
N ALA A 90 18.30 2.29 14.17
CA ALA A 90 17.53 2.36 15.41
C ALA A 90 16.02 2.44 15.15
N ILE A 91 15.64 3.14 14.07
CA ILE A 91 14.26 3.33 13.66
C ILE A 91 13.70 2.03 13.09
N GLU A 92 14.39 1.40 12.13
CA GLU A 92 13.97 0.14 11.50
C GLU A 92 13.77 -1.01 12.49
N ARG A 93 14.56 -1.04 13.56
CA ARG A 93 14.41 -2.03 14.63
C ARG A 93 13.15 -1.82 15.47
N THR A 94 12.65 -0.60 15.50
CA THR A 94 11.51 -0.20 16.34
C THR A 94 10.22 -0.16 15.53
N VAL A 95 10.30 0.26 14.27
CA VAL A 95 9.16 0.46 13.38
C VAL A 95 9.40 -0.32 12.09
N PRO A 96 8.61 -1.38 11.84
CA PRO A 96 8.71 -2.21 10.65
C PRO A 96 8.15 -1.53 9.39
#